data_AF-E4M8J3-F1
#
_entry.id   AF-E4M8J3-F1
#
_cell.length_a   1.000
_cell.length_b   1.000
_cell.length_c   1.000
_cell.angle_alpha   90.00
_cell.angle_beta   90.00
_cell.angle_gamma   90.00
#
_symmetry.space_group_name_H-M   'P 1'
#
loop_
_entity.id
_entity.type
_entity.pdbx_description
1 polymer ?
#
loop_
_entity_poly.entity_id
_entity_poly.type
_entity_poly.pdbx_seq_one_letter_code
_entity_poly.pdbx_strand_id
1 'polypeptide(L)' 'MYMLCRMKQLAEQGSQFIISTHSPIVMSYPGAEIYEITDRGLEPTELEETSHFRLMKRFILDRRGILRQMELEKE' A
#
# COMPACT_ATOMS: atom_id res chain seq x y z
N MET A 1 -9.05 -8.15 -5.74
CA MET A 1 -9.80 -8.87 -4.69
C MET A 1 -9.53 -10.37 -4.67
N TYR A 2 -9.60 -11.09 -5.81
CA TYR A 2 -9.38 -12.54 -5.87
C TYR A 2 -8.11 -13.02 -5.13
N MET A 3 -6.98 -12.32 -5.32
CA MET A 3 -5.71 -12.64 -4.68
C MET A 3 -5.80 -12.61 -3.13
N LEU A 4 -6.37 -11.56 -2.53
CA LEU A 4 -6.53 -11.45 -1.08
C LEU A 4 -7.46 -12.54 -0.53
N CYS A 5 -8.53 -12.87 -1.26
CA CYS A 5 -9.41 -13.97 -0.90
C CYS A 5 -8.67 -15.33 -0.89
N ARG A 6 -7.80 -15.57 -1.88
CA ARG A 6 -6.99 -16.79 -1.94
C ARG A 6 -5.94 -16.84 -0.83
N MET A 7 -5.28 -15.71 -0.53
CA MET A 7 -4.37 -15.63 0.62
C MET A 7 -5.08 -15.98 1.92
N LYS A 8 -6.27 -15.41 2.17
CA LYS A 8 -7.06 -15.71 3.36
C LYS A 8 -7.36 -17.21 3.50
N GLN A 9 -7.85 -17.84 2.43
CA GLN A 9 -8.17 -19.27 2.44
C GLN A 9 -6.94 -20.15 2.74
N LEU A 10 -5.78 -19.78 2.21
CA LEU A 10 -4.53 -20.50 2.45
C LEU A 10 -3.97 -20.24 3.85
N ALA A 11 -4.13 -19.01 4.38
CA ALA A 11 -3.76 -18.67 5.74
C ALA A 11 -4.60 -19.44 6.77
N GLU A 12 -5.91 -19.59 6.51
CA GLU A 12 -6.81 -20.44 7.30
C GLU A 12 -6.41 -21.93 7.27
N GLN A 13 -5.66 -22.35 6.25
CA GLN A 13 -5.10 -23.70 6.12
C GLN A 13 -3.66 -23.80 6.68
N GLY A 14 -3.16 -22.77 7.35
CA GLY A 14 -1.85 -22.75 7.99
C GLY A 14 -0.70 -22.23 7.13
N SER A 15 -0.98 -21.65 5.97
CA SER A 15 0.06 -20.98 5.16
C SER A 15 0.46 -19.64 5.78
N GLN A 16 1.73 -19.27 5.66
CA GLN A 16 2.25 -17.95 6.03
C GLN A 16 2.68 -17.19 4.77
N PHE A 17 2.47 -15.88 4.76
CA PHE A 17 2.78 -15.02 3.62
C PHE A 17 3.75 -13.91 4.01
N ILE A 18 4.81 -13.74 3.22
CA ILE A 18 5.69 -12.58 3.25
C ILE A 18 5.56 -11.92 1.87
N ILE A 19 5.14 -10.66 1.85
CA ILE A 19 4.79 -9.96 0.61
C ILE A 19 5.55 -8.64 0.55
N SER A 20 6.33 -8.46 -0.52
CA SER A 20 6.81 -7.15 -0.93
C SER A 20 5.83 -6.56 -1.94
N THR A 21 5.27 -5.39 -1.67
CA THR A 21 4.26 -4.75 -2.52
C THR A 21 4.32 -3.23 -2.43
N HIS A 22 3.88 -2.56 -3.48
CA HIS A 22 3.60 -1.12 -3.51
C HIS A 22 2.09 -0.83 -3.52
N SER A 23 1.24 -1.87 -3.51
CA SER A 23 -0.21 -1.72 -3.59
C SER A 23 -0.81 -1.54 -2.20
N PRO A 24 -1.42 -0.38 -1.88
CA PRO A 24 -2.05 -0.18 -0.58
C PRO A 24 -3.22 -1.13 -0.33
N ILE A 25 -3.85 -1.64 -1.40
CA ILE A 25 -4.92 -2.66 -1.31
C ILE A 25 -4.39 -3.98 -0.72
N VAL A 26 -3.14 -4.33 -1.02
CA VAL A 26 -2.52 -5.55 -0.48
C VAL A 26 -1.99 -5.31 0.93
N MET A 27 -1.40 -4.14 1.18
CA MET A 27 -0.96 -3.73 2.50
C MET A 27 -2.14 -3.67 3.51
N SER A 28 -3.35 -3.36 3.06
CA SER A 28 -4.54 -3.32 3.90
C SER A 28 -5.11 -4.69 4.27
N TYR A 29 -4.35 -5.79 4.11
CA TYR A 29 -4.79 -7.10 4.55
C TYR A 29 -5.00 -7.09 6.08
N PRO A 30 -6.15 -7.54 6.60
CA PRO A 30 -6.44 -7.46 8.03
C PRO A 30 -5.40 -8.21 8.88
N GLY A 31 -4.83 -7.51 9.86
CA GLY A 31 -3.82 -8.06 10.77
C GLY A 31 -2.43 -8.25 10.14
N ALA A 32 -2.16 -7.65 8.98
CA ALA A 32 -0.81 -7.65 8.42
C ALA A 32 0.12 -6.77 9.26
N GLU A 33 1.31 -7.29 9.55
CA GLU A 33 2.44 -6.47 10.01
C GLU A 33 3.09 -5.81 8.80
N ILE A 34 3.21 -4.49 8.83
CA ILE A 34 3.75 -3.71 7.71
C ILE A 34 5.13 -3.20 8.10
N TYR A 35 6.10 -3.47 7.22
CA TYR A 35 7.44 -2.92 7.31
C TYR A 35 7.72 -2.08 6.06
N GLU A 36 8.17 -0.84 6.25
CA GLU A 36 8.66 0.00 5.16
C GLU A 36 10.17 -0.21 4.99
N ILE A 37 10.61 -0.37 3.74
CA ILE A 37 12.03 -0.44 3.41
C ILE A 37 12.54 1.00 3.34
N THR A 38 13.38 1.37 4.29
CA THR A 38 13.99 2.70 4.40
C THR A 38 15.51 2.61 4.26
N ASP A 39 16.18 3.76 4.19
CA ASP A 39 17.65 3.83 4.20
C ASP A 39 18.28 3.30 5.51
N ARG A 40 17.47 3.19 6.58
CA ARG A 40 17.89 2.64 7.88
C ARG A 40 17.58 1.14 8.02
N GLY A 41 16.94 0.54 7.01
CA GLY A 41 16.48 -0.86 7.01
C GLY A 41 14.96 -1.00 7.05
N LEU A 42 14.49 -2.16 7.50
CA LEU A 42 13.06 -2.46 7.65
C LEU A 42 12.52 -1.80 8.92
N GLU A 43 11.61 -0.84 8.77
CA GLU A 43 10.98 -0.15 9.90
C GLU A 43 9.49 -0.51 9.98
N PRO A 44 8.98 -0.95 11.16
CA PRO A 44 7.56 -1.21 11.32
C PRO A 44 6.76 0.10 11.17
N THR A 45 5.62 0.03 10.51
CA THR A 45 4.77 1.20 10.26
C THR A 45 3.30 0.81 10.21
N GLU A 46 2.42 1.80 10.38
CA GLU A 46 1.00 1.67 10.09
C GLU A 46 0.74 1.88 8.59
N LEU A 47 -0.37 1.32 8.08
CA LEU A 47 -0.79 1.43 6.68
C LEU A 47 -0.86 2.90 6.24
N GLU A 48 -1.48 3.74 7.06
CA GLU A 48 -1.74 5.16 6.78
C GLU A 48 -0.46 5.98 6.66
N GLU A 49 0.63 5.55 7.30
CA GLU A 49 1.92 6.24 7.31
C GLU A 49 2.80 5.85 6.11
N THR A 50 2.50 4.70 5.47
CA THR A 50 3.24 4.26 4.28
C THR A 50 3.20 5.33 3.19
N SER A 51 4.36 5.53 2.55
CA SER A 51 4.51 6.43 1.41
C SER A 51 3.47 6.16 0.29
N HIS A 52 3.22 4.88 0.00
CA HIS A 52 2.29 4.41 -1.02
C HIS A 52 0.83 4.72 -0.70
N PHE A 53 0.39 4.49 0.55
CA PHE A 53 -0.97 4.84 0.96
C PHE A 53 -1.20 6.34 0.92
N ARG A 54 -0.27 7.14 1.45
CA ARG A 54 -0.40 8.61 1.46
C ARG A 54 -0.47 9.18 0.05
N LEU A 55 0.37 8.70 -0.86
CA LEU A 55 0.34 9.10 -2.26
C LEU A 55 -0.99 8.73 -2.92
N MET A 56 -1.45 7.49 -2.74
CA MET A 56 -2.71 7.03 -3.33
C MET A 56 -3.91 7.82 -2.79
N LYS A 57 -3.97 8.05 -1.47
CA LYS A 57 -5.00 8.85 -0.82
C LYS A 57 -5.00 10.28 -1.37
N ARG A 58 -3.84 10.91 -1.48
CA ARG A 58 -3.71 12.26 -2.05
C ARG A 58 -4.17 12.31 -3.50
N PHE A 59 -3.81 11.32 -4.31
CA PHE A 59 -4.21 11.26 -5.71
C PHE A 59 -5.72 11.11 -5.90
N ILE A 60 -6.37 10.28 -5.06
CA ILE A 60 -7.82 10.11 -5.09
C ILE A 60 -8.53 11.40 -4.67
N LEU A 61 -8.03 12.09 -3.63
CA LEU A 61 -8.66 13.29 -3.09
C LEU A 61 -8.38 14.56 -3.90
N ASP A 62 -7.21 14.67 -4.52
CA ASP A 62 -6.80 15.85 -5.29
C ASP A 62 -5.97 15.46 -6.53
N ARG A 63 -6.61 14.78 -7.48
CA ARG A 63 -5.98 14.38 -8.74
C ARG A 63 -5.40 15.57 -9.51
N ARG A 64 -6.17 16.65 -9.65
CA ARG A 64 -5.77 17.83 -10.43
C ARG A 64 -4.57 18.54 -9.80
N GLY A 65 -4.55 18.69 -8.47
CA GLY A 65 -3.40 19.28 -7.78
C GLY A 65 -2.13 18.47 -7.98
N ILE A 66 -2.20 17.13 -7.97
CA ILE A 66 -1.06 16.28 -8.30
C ILE A 66 -0.61 16.46 -9.76
N LEU A 67 -1.54 16.44 -10.72
CA LEU A 67 -1.19 16.60 -12.14
C LEU A 67 -0.57 17.97 -12.44
N ARG A 68 -1.05 19.04 -11.79
CA ARG A 68 -0.44 20.37 -11.88
C ARG A 68 0.98 20.40 -11.33
N GLN A 69 1.27 19.73 -10.21
CA GLN A 69 2.63 19.62 -9.67
C GLN A 69 3.59 18.87 -10.60
N MET A 70 3.05 18.01 -11.46
CA MET A 70 3.82 17.26 -12.47
C MET A 70 3.89 17.98 -13.82
N GLU A 71 3.33 19.20 -13.94
CA GLU A 71 3.22 19.95 -15.20
C GLU A 71 2.44 19.20 -16.31
N LEU A 72 1.59 18.26 -15.93
CA LEU A 72 0.83 17.40 -16.84
C LEU A 72 -0.58 17.93 -17.16
N GLU A 73 -1.09 18.91 -16.42
CA GLU A 73 -2.30 19.68 -16.76
C GLU A 73 -1.89 21.10 -17.17
N LYS A 74 -2.19 21.47 -18.43
CA LYS A 74 -2.23 22.88 -18.87
C LYS A 74 -3.67 23.40 -18.75
N GLU A 75 -3.80 24.68 -18.39
CA GLU A 75 -5.08 25.40 -18.25
C GLU A 75 -6.11 25.07 -19.34
#